data_AF-A0A343W5W2-F1
#
_entry.id   AF-A0A343W5W2-F1
#
_cell.length_a   1.000
_cell.length_b   1.000
_cell.length_c   1.000
_cell.angle_alpha   90.00
_cell.angle_beta   90.00
_cell.angle_gamma   90.00
#
_symmetry.space_group_name_H-M   'P 1'
#
loop_
_entity.id
_entity.type
_entity.pdbx_description
1 polymer ?
#
loop_
_entity_poly.entity_id
_entity_poly.type
_entity_poly.pdbx_seq_one_letter_code
_entity_poly.pdbx_strand_id
1 'polypeptide(L)'
;MFSLHQYESFWIFLLVSISIPYLASSISRLVAPTREGPEKLTSYESGIEPKGNTWIRFQIRYYMFALVFTVFDVETVFLYPWAVSFRELGLFAFIEVIIFIFILVIGLIHAWRKGASEWCQLPNIRLEAAERESNPAV
;
A
#
# COMPACT_ATOMS: atom_id res chain seq x y z
N MET A 1 21.44 13.11 -27.29
CA MET A 1 21.82 12.28 -26.12
C MET A 1 20.65 11.40 -25.67
N PHE A 2 20.02 10.67 -26.60
CA PHE A 2 19.02 9.62 -26.34
C PHE A 2 19.14 8.65 -27.51
N SER A 3 19.74 7.49 -27.31
CA SER A 3 19.81 6.45 -28.34
C SER A 3 18.68 5.46 -28.09
N LEU A 4 17.74 5.34 -29.02
CA LEU A 4 16.60 4.41 -28.91
C LEU A 4 17.09 2.97 -28.67
N HIS A 5 18.25 2.61 -29.25
CA HIS A 5 18.90 1.31 -29.06
C HIS A 5 19.19 0.95 -27.60
N GLN A 6 19.37 1.92 -26.70
CA GLN A 6 19.64 1.64 -25.29
C GLN A 6 18.37 1.30 -24.50
N TYR A 7 17.20 1.71 -25.01
CA TYR A 7 15.89 1.37 -24.44
C TYR A 7 15.33 0.05 -24.99
N GLU A 8 15.83 -0.44 -26.13
CA GLU A 8 15.40 -1.73 -26.71
C GLU A 8 15.51 -2.87 -25.69
N SER A 9 16.65 -2.96 -24.99
CA SER A 9 16.87 -3.97 -23.95
C SER A 9 15.86 -3.87 -22.80
N PHE A 10 15.44 -2.66 -22.44
CA PHE A 10 14.44 -2.43 -21.40
C PHE A 10 13.06 -2.92 -21.85
N TRP A 11 12.64 -2.59 -23.07
CA TRP A 11 11.35 -3.03 -23.61
C TRP A 11 11.28 -4.54 -23.78
N ILE A 12 12.35 -5.17 -24.29
CA ILE A 12 12.44 -6.63 -24.42
C ILE A 12 12.35 -7.28 -23.03
N PHE A 13 13.09 -6.76 -22.05
CA PHE A 13 13.04 -7.28 -20.68
C PHE A 13 11.63 -7.17 -20.08
N LEU A 14 10.95 -6.03 -20.25
CA LEU A 14 9.60 -5.80 -19.75
C LEU A 14 8.58 -6.76 -20.40
N LEU A 15 8.68 -6.98 -21.72
CA LEU A 15 7.84 -7.94 -22.44
C LEU A 15 8.08 -9.38 -21.96
N VAL A 16 9.33 -9.78 -21.78
CA VAL A 16 9.67 -11.12 -21.25
C VAL A 16 9.15 -11.28 -19.82
N SER A 17 9.36 -10.27 -18.97
CA SER A 17 8.94 -10.29 -17.56
C SER A 17 7.42 -10.41 -17.41
N ILE A 18 6.62 -9.73 -18.23
CA ILE A 18 5.16 -9.81 -18.20
C ILE A 18 4.66 -11.11 -18.86
N SER A 19 5.32 -11.57 -19.93
CA SER A 19 4.87 -12.76 -20.65
C SER A 19 5.00 -14.03 -19.82
N ILE A 20 6.01 -14.16 -18.96
CA ILE A 20 6.20 -15.36 -18.12
C ILE A 20 5.00 -15.62 -17.17
N PRO A 21 4.58 -14.69 -16.28
CA PRO A 21 3.40 -14.89 -15.44
C PRO A 21 2.12 -15.07 -16.25
N TYR A 22 1.98 -14.35 -17.36
CA TYR A 22 0.80 -14.44 -18.22
C TYR A 22 0.67 -15.82 -18.87
N LEU A 23 1.76 -16.35 -19.43
CA LEU A 23 1.82 -17.69 -20.01
C LEU A 23 1.61 -18.75 -18.93
N ALA A 24 2.25 -18.62 -17.77
CA ALA A 24 2.06 -19.56 -16.66
C ALA A 24 0.60 -19.61 -16.20
N SER A 25 -0.06 -18.45 -16.03
CA SER A 25 -1.48 -18.37 -15.68
C SER A 25 -2.39 -18.91 -16.80
N SER A 26 -2.04 -18.70 -18.06
CA SER A 26 -2.82 -19.18 -19.21
C SER A 26 -2.70 -20.70 -19.39
N ILE A 27 -1.50 -21.26 -19.27
CA ILE A 27 -1.27 -22.70 -19.29
C ILE A 27 -1.99 -23.36 -18.11
N SER A 28 -1.89 -22.78 -16.91
CA SER A 28 -2.62 -23.27 -15.73
C SER A 28 -4.13 -23.33 -15.99
N ARG A 29 -4.72 -22.30 -16.62
CA ARG A 29 -6.13 -22.29 -16.99
C ARG A 29 -6.51 -23.33 -18.05
N LEU A 30 -5.63 -23.62 -19.01
CA LEU A 30 -5.89 -24.61 -20.08
C LEU A 30 -5.72 -26.05 -19.61
N VAL A 31 -4.77 -26.32 -18.70
CA VAL A 31 -4.45 -27.68 -18.22
C VAL A 31 -5.30 -28.06 -17.00
N ALA A 32 -5.66 -27.10 -16.15
CA ALA A 32 -6.40 -27.40 -14.93
C ALA A 32 -7.82 -27.91 -15.22
N PRO A 33 -8.28 -28.97 -14.53
CA PRO A 33 -9.63 -29.47 -14.69
C PRO A 33 -10.64 -28.40 -14.25
N THR A 34 -11.44 -27.91 -15.20
CA THR A 34 -12.45 -26.90 -14.95
C THR A 34 -13.72 -27.56 -14.42
N ARG A 35 -13.83 -27.67 -13.09
CA ARG A 35 -15.10 -27.99 -12.40
C ARG A 35 -15.56 -26.74 -11.67
N GLU A 36 -16.51 -26.03 -12.26
CA GLU A 36 -17.15 -24.85 -11.69
C GLU A 36 -18.44 -25.32 -11.00
N GLY A 37 -18.33 -25.63 -9.70
CA GLY A 37 -19.49 -25.85 -8.85
C GLY A 37 -19.94 -24.53 -8.23
N PRO A 38 -21.25 -24.35 -7.93
CA PRO A 38 -21.75 -23.14 -7.30
C PRO A 38 -21.03 -22.84 -5.98
N GLU A 39 -20.74 -23.87 -5.17
CA GLU A 39 -20.00 -23.76 -3.91
C GLU A 39 -18.58 -23.18 -4.10
N LYS A 40 -17.85 -23.59 -5.14
CA LYS A 40 -16.48 -23.11 -5.43
C LYS A 40 -16.42 -21.61 -5.74
N LEU A 41 -17.53 -21.03 -6.21
CA LEU A 41 -17.64 -19.61 -6.54
C LEU A 41 -18.21 -18.77 -5.38
N THR A 42 -18.59 -19.41 -4.26
CA THR A 42 -19.04 -18.69 -3.07
C THR A 42 -17.88 -18.09 -2.29
N SER A 43 -18.12 -17.00 -1.57
CA SER A 43 -17.10 -16.42 -0.69
C SER A 43 -16.80 -17.38 0.45
N TYR A 44 -15.51 -17.51 0.77
CA TYR A 44 -15.06 -18.42 1.82
C TYR A 44 -15.41 -17.87 3.21
N GLU A 45 -16.28 -18.58 3.94
CA GLU A 45 -16.59 -18.30 5.35
C GLU A 45 -16.72 -19.61 6.16
N SER A 46 -15.79 -20.56 5.93
CA SER A 46 -15.71 -21.85 6.63
C SER A 46 -17.04 -22.65 6.67
N GLY A 47 -17.77 -22.66 5.56
CA GLY A 47 -19.04 -23.39 5.42
C GLY A 47 -20.28 -22.61 5.89
N ILE A 48 -20.13 -21.34 6.28
CA ILE A 48 -21.24 -20.44 6.62
C ILE A 48 -21.58 -19.63 5.37
N GLU A 49 -22.87 -19.40 5.12
CA GLU A 49 -23.29 -18.49 4.06
C GLU A 49 -22.85 -17.06 4.41
N PRO A 50 -22.12 -16.37 3.53
CA PRO A 50 -21.61 -15.05 3.83
C PRO A 50 -22.75 -14.07 4.04
N LYS A 51 -22.75 -13.42 5.21
CA LYS A 51 -23.79 -12.45 5.59
C LYS A 51 -23.24 -11.03 5.55
N GLY A 52 -23.91 -10.18 4.78
CA GLY A 52 -23.62 -8.75 4.71
C GLY A 52 -23.02 -8.33 3.39
N ASN A 53 -22.94 -7.02 3.21
CA ASN A 53 -22.40 -6.42 2.00
C ASN A 53 -20.87 -6.30 2.11
N THR A 54 -20.13 -6.62 1.05
CA THR A 54 -18.66 -6.47 0.99
C THR A 54 -18.22 -5.00 1.05
N TRP A 55 -19.12 -4.08 0.72
CA TRP A 55 -18.88 -2.63 0.73
C TRP A 55 -19.09 -2.03 2.13
N ILE A 56 -18.20 -2.38 3.06
CA ILE A 56 -18.11 -1.74 4.37
C ILE A 56 -17.15 -0.55 4.33
N ARG A 57 -17.37 0.42 5.23
CA ARG A 57 -16.43 1.53 5.41
C ARG A 57 -15.20 1.00 6.13
N PHE A 58 -14.10 0.84 5.39
CA PHE A 58 -12.80 0.57 5.98
C PHE A 58 -12.33 1.77 6.82
N GLN A 59 -11.41 1.50 7.75
CA GLN A 59 -10.88 2.52 8.64
C GLN A 59 -10.21 3.65 7.84
N ILE A 60 -10.55 4.91 8.17
CA ILE A 60 -9.99 6.11 7.51
C ILE A 60 -8.46 6.19 7.59
N ARG A 61 -7.86 5.45 8.52
CA ARG A 61 -6.41 5.37 8.73
C ARG A 61 -5.63 4.92 7.49
N TYR A 62 -6.18 4.01 6.67
CA TYR A 62 -5.52 3.60 5.41
C TYR A 62 -5.39 4.76 4.41
N TYR A 63 -6.39 5.63 4.36
CA TYR A 63 -6.36 6.82 3.52
C TYR A 63 -5.35 7.85 4.03
N MET A 64 -5.26 8.05 5.34
CA MET A 64 -4.25 8.93 5.96
C MET A 64 -2.82 8.47 5.65
N PHE A 65 -2.56 7.15 5.70
CA PHE A 65 -1.27 6.60 5.31
C PHE A 65 -0.96 6.85 3.83
N ALA A 66 -1.91 6.58 2.93
CA ALA A 66 -1.73 6.81 1.49
C ALA A 66 -1.45 8.29 1.16
N LEU A 67 -2.11 9.22 1.86
CA LEU A 67 -1.90 10.66 1.67
C LEU A 67 -0.51 11.08 2.15
N VAL A 68 -0.07 10.66 3.33
CA VAL A 68 1.28 10.95 3.84
C VAL A 68 2.35 10.35 2.92
N PHE A 69 2.16 9.12 2.44
CA PHE A 69 3.05 8.48 1.49
C PHE A 69 3.13 9.24 0.15
N THR A 70 1.98 9.66 -0.41
CA THR A 70 1.92 10.43 -1.66
C THR A 70 2.67 11.75 -1.55
N VAL A 71 2.50 12.46 -0.43
CA VAL A 71 3.26 13.70 -0.19
C VAL A 71 4.75 13.38 -0.18
N PHE A 72 5.21 12.42 0.64
CA PHE A 72 6.63 12.06 0.71
C PHE A 72 7.24 11.61 -0.64
N ASP A 73 6.45 10.92 -1.47
CA ASP A 73 6.85 10.49 -2.81
C ASP A 73 7.12 11.70 -3.74
N VAL A 74 6.20 12.66 -3.78
CA VAL A 74 6.37 13.91 -4.54
C VAL A 74 7.62 14.68 -4.10
N GLU A 75 7.90 14.71 -2.80
CA GLU A 75 9.10 15.40 -2.28
C GLU A 75 10.39 14.71 -2.71
N THR A 76 10.39 13.38 -2.83
CA THR A 76 11.53 12.62 -3.35
C THR A 76 11.79 12.93 -4.82
N VAL A 77 10.74 13.16 -5.61
CA VAL A 77 10.87 13.63 -7.00
C VAL A 77 11.56 15.00 -7.05
N PHE A 78 11.30 15.89 -6.09
CA PHE A 78 12.01 17.18 -6.01
C PHE A 78 13.48 17.04 -5.59
N LEU A 79 13.81 16.04 -4.77
CA LEU A 79 15.20 15.77 -4.39
C LEU A 79 16.04 15.17 -5.53
N TYR A 80 15.40 14.53 -6.53
CA TYR A 80 16.11 13.83 -7.59
C TYR A 80 16.96 14.75 -8.50
N PRO A 81 16.45 15.86 -9.06
CA PRO A 81 17.26 16.79 -9.85
C PRO A 81 18.44 17.37 -9.07
N TRP A 82 18.23 17.71 -7.80
CA TRP A 82 19.30 18.17 -6.92
C TRP A 82 20.38 17.09 -6.72
N ALA A 83 19.98 15.84 -6.48
CA ALA A 83 20.91 14.73 -6.29
C ALA A 83 21.78 14.46 -7.53
N VAL A 84 21.20 14.60 -8.74
CA VAL A 84 21.93 14.41 -9.99
C VAL A 84 22.88 15.57 -10.30
N SER A 85 22.53 16.81 -9.91
CA SER A 85 23.30 18.03 -10.20
C SER A 85 24.08 18.59 -9.01
N PHE A 86 24.26 17.79 -7.95
CA PHE A 86 24.89 18.22 -6.69
C PHE A 86 26.24 18.92 -6.86
N ARG A 87 27.07 18.46 -7.81
CA ARG A 87 28.42 19.01 -8.05
C ARG A 87 28.40 20.44 -8.60
N GLU A 88 27.33 20.84 -9.28
CA GLU A 88 27.20 22.16 -9.90
C GLU A 88 26.54 23.17 -8.94
N LEU A 89 25.64 22.71 -8.09
CA LEU A 89 24.85 23.54 -7.18
C LEU A 89 25.59 23.90 -5.87
N GLY A 90 26.60 23.10 -5.48
CA GLY A 90 27.48 23.38 -4.35
C GLY A 90 26.79 23.40 -2.98
N LEU A 91 27.41 24.08 -2.01
CA LEU A 91 26.95 24.10 -0.59
C LEU A 91 25.61 24.81 -0.38
N PHE A 92 25.22 25.72 -1.27
CA PHE A 92 23.97 26.47 -1.14
C PHE A 92 22.75 25.53 -1.26
N ALA A 93 22.67 24.75 -2.33
CA ALA A 93 21.56 23.81 -2.51
C ALA A 93 21.60 22.65 -1.49
N PHE A 94 22.78 22.31 -0.96
CA PHE A 94 22.88 21.35 0.14
C PHE A 94 22.13 21.83 1.39
N ILE A 95 22.28 23.11 1.77
CA ILE A 95 21.57 23.69 2.91
C ILE A 95 20.06 23.72 2.65
N GLU A 96 19.64 24.10 1.44
CA GLU A 96 18.22 24.10 1.06
C GLU A 96 17.60 22.71 1.19
N VAL A 97 18.28 21.67 0.73
CA VAL A 97 17.79 20.29 0.85
C VAL A 97 17.74 19.82 2.30
N ILE A 98 18.71 20.19 3.14
CA ILE A 98 18.63 19.89 4.57
C ILE A 98 17.41 20.55 5.20
N ILE A 99 17.15 21.82 4.90
CA ILE A 99 15.98 22.54 5.42
C ILE A 99 14.70 21.87 4.93
N PHE A 100 14.66 21.50 3.66
CA PHE A 100 13.52 20.81 3.06
C PHE A 100 13.23 19.46 3.74
N ILE A 101 14.23 18.61 3.91
CA ILE A 101 14.10 17.34 4.64
C ILE A 101 13.66 17.59 6.08
N PHE A 102 14.19 18.62 6.74
CA PHE A 102 13.83 18.94 8.12
C PHE A 102 12.34 19.30 8.27
N ILE A 103 11.79 20.07 7.32
CA ILE A 103 10.35 20.38 7.28
C ILE A 103 9.51 19.10 7.15
N LEU A 104 9.95 18.15 6.30
CA LEU A 104 9.26 16.86 6.13
C LEU A 104 9.29 16.00 7.39
N VAL A 105 10.44 15.94 8.07
CA VAL A 105 10.58 15.20 9.33
C VAL A 105 9.63 15.78 10.39
N ILE A 106 9.52 17.11 10.49
CA ILE A 106 8.56 17.75 11.40
C ILE A 106 7.12 17.37 11.02
N GLY A 107 6.77 17.44 9.74
CA GLY A 107 5.45 17.05 9.24
C GLY A 107 5.11 15.60 9.58
N LEU A 108 6.08 14.69 9.41
CA LEU A 108 5.93 13.27 9.73
C LEU A 108 5.77 13.01 11.22
N ILE A 109 6.60 13.65 12.06
CA ILE A 109 6.47 13.55 13.53
C ILE A 109 5.09 14.06 13.97
N HIS A 110 4.61 15.15 13.41
CA HIS A 110 3.28 15.68 13.72
C HIS A 110 2.16 14.72 13.31
N ALA A 111 2.23 14.14 12.11
CA ALA A 111 1.27 13.15 11.65
C ALA A 111 1.29 11.89 12.53
N TRP A 112 2.47 11.45 12.96
CA TRP A 112 2.63 10.29 13.84
C TRP A 112 2.02 10.55 15.23
N ARG A 113 2.28 11.72 15.81
CA ARG A 113 1.69 12.12 17.11
C ARG A 113 0.17 12.23 17.08
N LYS A 114 -0.44 12.48 15.91
CA LYS A 114 -1.90 12.51 15.73
C LYS A 114 -2.55 11.13 15.60
N GLY A 115 -1.80 10.04 15.81
CA GLY A 115 -2.37 8.69 15.84
C GLY A 115 -2.62 8.08 14.46
N ALA A 116 -1.98 8.59 13.40
CA ALA A 116 -2.04 7.97 12.07
C ALA A 116 -1.48 6.53 12.07
N SER A 117 -0.72 6.15 13.10
CA SER A 117 -0.06 4.84 13.25
C SER A 117 -0.57 4.01 14.44
N GLU A 118 -1.78 4.24 14.96
CA GLU A 118 -2.38 3.33 15.94
C GLU A 118 -3.28 2.30 15.24
N TRP A 119 -2.86 1.03 15.30
CA TRP A 119 -3.42 -0.04 14.47
C TRP A 119 -4.49 -0.90 15.16
N CYS A 120 -4.60 -0.82 16.49
CA CYS A 120 -5.46 -1.74 17.23
C CYS A 120 -6.17 -1.02 18.39
N GLN A 121 -7.29 -0.36 18.09
CA GLN A 121 -8.37 -0.27 19.05
C GLN A 121 -9.23 -1.50 18.80
N LEU A 122 -9.00 -2.57 19.57
CA LEU A 122 -10.04 -3.59 19.67
C LEU A 122 -11.29 -2.88 20.18
N PRO A 123 -12.45 -3.04 19.51
CA PRO A 123 -13.71 -2.66 20.11
C PRO A 123 -13.79 -3.30 21.49
N ASN A 124 -14.14 -2.53 22.51
CA ASN A 124 -14.35 -2.96 23.90
C ASN A 124 -15.44 -4.04 24.07
N ILE A 125 -15.99 -4.55 22.97
CA ILE A 125 -16.99 -5.63 22.87
C ILE A 125 -16.60 -6.86 23.71
N ARG A 126 -15.32 -7.22 23.79
CA ARG A 126 -14.89 -8.38 24.63
C ARG A 126 -14.96 -8.08 26.13
N LEU A 127 -14.75 -6.83 26.53
CA LEU A 127 -14.86 -6.40 27.93
C LEU A 127 -16.33 -6.27 28.32
N GLU A 128 -17.15 -5.69 27.43
CA GLU A 128 -18.60 -5.60 27.62
C GLU A 128 -19.28 -6.98 27.67
N ALA A 129 -18.87 -7.93 26.81
CA ALA A 129 -19.39 -9.30 26.84
C ALA A 129 -19.01 -10.04 28.12
N ALA A 130 -17.76 -9.91 28.58
CA ALA A 130 -17.31 -10.52 29.84
C ALA A 130 -17.99 -9.90 31.07
N GLU A 131 -18.23 -8.58 31.05
CA GLU A 131 -18.93 -7.89 32.13
C GLU A 131 -20.42 -8.28 32.19
N ARG A 132 -21.08 -8.43 31.04
CA ARG A 132 -22.47 -8.92 30.93
C ARG A 132 -22.62 -10.38 31.35
N GLU A 133 -21.61 -11.21 31.12
CA GLU A 133 -21.58 -12.60 31.60
C GLU A 133 -21.31 -12.67 33.13
N SER A 134 -20.56 -11.71 33.67
CA SER A 134 -20.27 -11.63 35.11
C SER A 134 -21.38 -10.99 35.96
N ASN A 135 -22.26 -10.19 35.35
CA ASN A 135 -23.36 -9.50 36.03
C ASN A 135 -24.73 -10.03 35.56
N PRO A 136 -25.31 -11.04 36.22
CA PRO A 136 -26.60 -11.64 35.83
C PRO A 136 -27.83 -10.77 36.17
N ALA A 137 -27.63 -9.54 36.65
CA ALA A 137 -28.71 -8.64 37.08
C ALA A 137 -29.22 -7.69 35.96
N VAL A 138 -28.79 -7.88 34.70
CA VAL A 138 -29.26 -7.14 33.50
C VAL A 138 -29.74 -8.09 32.41
#